data_AF-A0A1M3LLI8-F1
#
_entry.id   AF-A0A1M3LLI8-F1
#
_cell.length_a   1.000
_cell.length_b   1.000
_cell.length_c   1.000
_cell.angle_alpha   90.00
_cell.angle_beta   90.00
_cell.angle_gamma   90.00
#
_symmetry.space_group_name_H-M   'P 1'
#
loop_
_entity.id
_entity.type
_entity.pdbx_description
1 polymer ?
#
loop_
_entity_poly.entity_id
_entity_poly.type
_entity_poly.pdbx_seq_one_letter_code
_entity_poly.pdbx_strand_id
1 'polypeptide(L)'
;MGVEIDPSLDYRHWRKDFASVFPAIHSSFYAYSKRDDVFQAIKEHGFRSFDQFNYLSDEGLFRYDAALYSAGGVSSLDVERSLVNDAPLYRRRKDTTIISDSGGFQVYQGIWTPDEYHGKRAEILAWQEAISDIAIAMDVPTGSVHSDKADCIDSFEECLTWTKLNCDWLIQNRDPSKARMLNVMQGLSVDGPDGALAWYEAIKGYCDRGKWGEQAFDGWAFGGMAVRNRSAILRSIARMLRDGVLGPDSNQRWVHMLGITGPEDVAFFTLLQRALRKVLKDDGFTVSCDASNPNSEMGKRRQYYAEGAQGIKLRKALEMEFFDYHGGDAPDLAQYVRDWVGMHPDALTFDIGWFRDHMGLLDWDFDLSRCAEDDEIEIGAEFVQDSPEFLLAAYDRLVEVPDFKTFAVERLNAHPGFTEFVLDRVVESAKALGTSALAEHLTTENYWKLVEMRSPKSSAAAATDDDADEDDGTRPDRLTPMGYIVHTCISQEMYLRYTYEGAAAEIEKWPGLADELAEALVSETPDTKLSTLFVP
;
A
#
# COMPACT_ATOMS: atom_id res chain seq x y z
N MET A 1 26.69 7.83 4.51
CA MET A 1 26.49 8.03 3.06
C MET A 1 25.48 6.98 2.65
N GLY A 2 24.30 7.39 2.19
CA GLY A 2 23.22 6.46 1.86
C GLY A 2 23.64 5.51 0.74
N VAL A 3 23.09 4.30 0.73
CA VAL A 3 23.28 3.35 -0.36
C VAL A 3 22.72 4.00 -1.64
N GLU A 4 23.48 4.03 -2.72
CA GLU A 4 22.95 4.46 -4.02
C GLU A 4 21.95 3.39 -4.47
N ILE A 5 20.73 3.79 -4.78
CA ILE A 5 19.67 2.89 -5.24
C ILE A 5 19.50 3.08 -6.74
N ASP A 6 19.16 2.02 -7.46
CA ASP A 6 18.71 2.14 -8.85
C ASP A 6 17.61 3.23 -8.94
N PRO A 7 17.78 4.26 -9.78
CA PRO A 7 16.75 5.27 -10.02
C PRO A 7 15.37 4.67 -10.37
N SER A 8 15.32 3.47 -10.96
CA SER A 8 14.06 2.76 -11.27
C SER A 8 13.27 2.35 -10.01
N LEU A 9 13.95 2.22 -8.86
CA LEU A 9 13.39 1.86 -7.55
C LEU A 9 13.22 3.07 -6.62
N ASP A 10 13.37 4.29 -7.15
CA ASP A 10 13.13 5.54 -6.42
C ASP A 10 11.80 6.18 -6.85
N TYR A 11 10.73 5.86 -6.12
CA TYR A 11 9.36 6.31 -6.40
C TYR A 11 9.03 7.71 -5.87
N ARG A 12 9.98 8.41 -5.24
CA ARG A 12 9.74 9.76 -4.68
C ARG A 12 9.40 10.79 -5.74
N HIS A 13 9.81 10.57 -6.99
CA HIS A 13 9.54 11.48 -8.10
C HIS A 13 8.04 11.68 -8.37
N TRP A 14 7.20 10.67 -8.12
CA TRP A 14 5.75 10.75 -8.34
C TRP A 14 5.07 11.88 -7.57
N ARG A 15 5.49 12.13 -6.32
CA ARG A 15 4.88 13.12 -5.43
C ARG A 15 5.10 14.57 -5.85
N LYS A 16 6.00 14.85 -6.80
CA LYS A 16 6.24 16.21 -7.29
C LYS A 16 5.01 16.75 -8.03
N ASP A 17 4.42 15.90 -8.88
CA ASP A 17 3.37 16.31 -9.83
C ASP A 17 2.00 15.68 -9.56
N PHE A 18 1.96 14.59 -8.79
CA PHE A 18 0.74 13.90 -8.39
C PHE A 18 0.30 14.25 -6.96
N ALA A 19 -0.97 13.98 -6.64
CA ALA A 19 -1.41 13.92 -5.26
C ALA A 19 -0.59 12.85 -4.52
N SER A 20 -0.13 13.18 -3.32
CA SER A 20 0.75 12.29 -2.56
C SER A 20 -0.04 11.12 -1.96
N VAL A 21 0.32 9.89 -2.33
CA VAL A 21 -0.23 8.66 -1.75
C VAL A 21 0.56 8.30 -0.48
N PHE A 22 -0.14 7.99 0.61
CA PHE A 22 0.44 7.61 1.91
C PHE A 22 0.03 6.17 2.25
N PRO A 23 0.82 5.14 1.88
CA PRO A 23 0.55 3.78 2.33
C PRO A 23 0.51 3.74 3.86
N ALA A 24 -0.58 3.25 4.43
CA ALA A 24 -0.77 3.18 5.87
C ALA A 24 0.02 2.00 6.43
N ILE A 25 1.03 2.28 7.24
CA ILE A 25 1.87 1.27 7.87
C ILE A 25 1.10 0.57 9.00
N HIS A 26 1.24 -0.75 9.06
CA HIS A 26 0.63 -1.55 10.11
C HIS A 26 1.68 -1.95 11.15
N SER A 27 1.37 -1.78 12.44
CA SER A 27 2.29 -2.10 13.53
C SER A 27 2.73 -3.57 13.53
N SER A 28 1.88 -4.49 13.05
CA SER A 28 2.24 -5.91 12.91
C SER A 28 3.43 -6.13 11.97
N PHE A 29 3.64 -5.29 10.96
CA PHE A 29 4.80 -5.38 10.07
C PHE A 29 6.09 -5.05 10.83
N TYR A 30 6.09 -3.94 11.58
CA TYR A 30 7.26 -3.55 12.38
C TYR A 30 7.48 -4.39 13.62
N ALA A 31 6.45 -5.08 14.15
CA ALA A 31 6.63 -6.04 15.23
C ALA A 31 7.63 -7.15 14.88
N TYR A 32 7.73 -7.53 13.61
CA TYR A 32 8.72 -8.52 13.14
C TYR A 32 10.16 -8.00 13.19
N SER A 33 10.39 -6.69 13.24
CA SER A 33 11.73 -6.10 13.32
C SER A 33 12.47 -6.36 14.63
N LYS A 34 11.84 -7.08 15.58
CA LYS A 34 12.41 -7.42 16.90
C LYS A 34 12.52 -8.92 17.14
N ARG A 35 12.06 -9.73 16.19
CA ARG A 35 11.93 -11.17 16.35
C ARG A 35 13.23 -11.85 15.96
N ASP A 36 13.83 -12.62 16.87
CA ASP A 36 15.10 -13.30 16.64
C ASP A 36 15.02 -14.30 15.47
N ASP A 37 13.89 -14.99 15.32
CA ASP A 37 13.65 -15.91 14.19
C ASP A 37 13.65 -15.18 12.84
N VAL A 38 13.08 -13.97 12.79
CA VAL A 38 13.10 -13.11 11.60
C VAL A 38 14.52 -12.62 11.32
N PHE A 39 15.27 -12.19 12.33
CA PHE A 39 16.65 -11.75 12.15
C PHE A 39 17.57 -12.84 11.61
N GLN A 40 17.39 -14.08 12.04
CA GLN A 40 18.17 -15.20 11.50
C GLN A 40 17.80 -15.48 10.05
N ALA A 41 16.50 -15.55 9.74
CA ALA A 41 16.05 -15.79 8.37
C ALA A 41 16.52 -14.68 7.40
N ILE A 42 16.49 -13.41 7.82
CA ILE A 42 17.06 -12.29 7.06
C ILE A 42 18.52 -12.57 6.67
N LYS A 43 19.35 -13.01 7.63
CA LYS A 43 20.77 -13.33 7.37
C LYS A 43 20.95 -14.56 6.50
N GLU A 44 20.18 -15.61 6.76
CA GLU A 44 20.23 -16.88 6.01
C GLU A 44 19.90 -16.67 4.52
N HIS A 45 18.99 -15.73 4.23
CA HIS A 45 18.60 -15.37 2.87
C HIS A 45 19.37 -14.18 2.27
N GLY A 46 20.49 -13.78 2.90
CA GLY A 46 21.42 -12.80 2.32
C GLY A 46 21.02 -11.33 2.50
N PHE A 47 19.97 -11.04 3.25
CA PHE A 47 19.62 -9.67 3.63
C PHE A 47 20.49 -9.19 4.80
N ARG A 48 20.79 -7.89 4.81
CA ARG A 48 21.58 -7.20 5.83
C ARG A 48 20.77 -6.91 7.10
N SER A 49 19.51 -6.48 6.94
CA SER A 49 18.69 -6.00 8.04
C SER A 49 17.19 -6.01 7.67
N PHE A 50 16.33 -5.91 8.69
CA PHE A 50 14.89 -5.69 8.48
C PHE A 50 14.64 -4.35 7.78
N ASP A 51 15.49 -3.36 8.03
CA ASP A 51 15.35 -2.01 7.48
C ASP A 51 15.45 -1.98 5.94
N GLN A 52 15.91 -3.05 5.29
CA GLN A 52 15.81 -3.21 3.83
C GLN A 52 14.35 -3.35 3.34
N PHE A 53 13.46 -3.96 4.12
CA PHE A 53 12.04 -4.08 3.76
C PHE A 53 11.24 -2.82 4.13
N ASN A 54 11.87 -1.83 4.76
CA ASN A 54 11.26 -0.57 5.13
C ASN A 54 11.61 0.50 4.09
N TYR A 55 10.69 0.81 3.18
CA TYR A 55 10.93 1.82 2.13
C TYR A 55 11.20 3.24 2.65
N LEU A 56 10.96 3.49 3.95
CA LEU A 56 11.28 4.74 4.63
C LEU A 56 12.72 4.78 5.17
N SER A 57 13.47 3.68 5.07
CA SER A 57 14.87 3.57 5.52
C SER A 57 15.86 3.98 4.43
N ASP A 58 17.07 4.40 4.81
CA ASP A 58 18.19 4.59 3.87
C ASP A 58 18.61 3.28 3.18
N GLU A 59 18.35 2.14 3.82
CA GLU A 59 18.67 0.79 3.34
C GLU A 59 17.53 0.13 2.55
N GLY A 60 16.37 0.80 2.42
CA GLY A 60 15.19 0.25 1.77
C GLY A 60 15.48 -0.27 0.36
N LEU A 61 14.92 -1.44 0.04
CA LEU A 61 15.01 -2.08 -1.28
C LEU A 61 14.45 -1.20 -2.39
N PHE A 62 13.46 -0.37 -2.05
CA PHE A 62 12.97 0.73 -2.85
C PHE A 62 12.79 1.98 -1.98
N ARG A 63 12.70 3.15 -2.60
CA ARG A 63 12.52 4.43 -1.89
C ARG A 63 11.19 5.07 -2.19
N TYR A 64 10.50 5.39 -1.11
CA TYR A 64 9.36 6.30 -1.11
C TYR A 64 9.37 7.09 0.20
N ASP A 65 8.80 8.29 0.20
CA ASP A 65 9.01 9.29 1.27
C ASP A 65 7.71 9.77 1.91
N ALA A 66 6.63 8.98 1.81
CA ALA A 66 5.36 9.26 2.48
C ALA A 66 4.76 7.99 3.08
N ALA A 67 4.23 8.10 4.29
CA ALA A 67 3.51 7.02 4.95
C ALA A 67 2.49 7.55 5.97
N LEU A 68 1.35 6.86 6.09
CA LEU A 68 0.39 7.12 7.16
C LEU A 68 0.60 6.14 8.31
N TYR A 69 0.43 6.59 9.55
CA TYR A 69 0.41 5.71 10.71
C TYR A 69 -0.76 6.07 11.63
N SER A 70 -1.55 5.10 12.07
CA SER A 70 -2.80 5.37 12.81
C SER A 70 -2.66 5.00 14.28
N ALA A 71 -3.06 5.91 15.17
CA ALA A 71 -3.21 5.67 16.61
C ALA A 71 -4.18 4.52 16.92
N GLY A 72 -5.14 4.25 16.03
CA GLY A 72 -6.03 3.09 16.16
C GLY A 72 -5.36 1.75 15.84
N GLY A 73 -4.19 1.75 15.20
CA GLY A 73 -3.44 0.56 14.79
C GLY A 73 -2.09 0.39 15.47
N VAL A 74 -1.72 1.28 16.41
CA VAL A 74 -0.45 1.15 17.14
C VAL A 74 -0.56 0.15 18.27
N SER A 75 0.56 -0.54 18.54
CA SER A 75 0.66 -1.44 19.69
C SER A 75 0.62 -0.71 21.04
N SER A 76 0.96 0.59 21.06
CA SER A 76 0.89 1.43 22.25
C SER A 76 0.89 2.92 21.89
N LEU A 77 0.06 3.70 22.60
CA LEU A 77 0.08 5.17 22.56
C LEU A 77 1.13 5.77 23.52
N ASP A 78 1.74 4.95 24.38
CA ASP A 78 2.87 5.38 25.20
C ASP A 78 4.09 5.64 24.30
N VAL A 79 4.62 6.86 24.35
CA VAL A 79 5.69 7.32 23.45
C VAL A 79 6.97 6.50 23.64
N GLU A 80 7.35 6.20 24.89
CA GLU A 80 8.55 5.42 25.18
C GLU A 80 8.44 3.99 24.65
N ARG A 81 7.26 3.37 24.83
CA ARG A 81 6.99 2.03 24.29
C ARG A 81 6.91 2.03 22.77
N SER A 82 6.27 3.04 22.17
CA SER A 82 6.18 3.18 20.71
C SER A 82 7.57 3.36 20.08
N LEU A 83 8.46 4.15 20.69
CA LEU A 83 9.87 4.29 20.25
C LEU A 83 10.58 2.96 20.09
N VAL A 84 10.28 2.00 20.98
CA VAL A 84 10.83 0.65 20.87
C VAL A 84 10.03 -0.16 19.85
N ASN A 85 8.70 -0.23 19.97
CA ASN A 85 7.79 -1.06 19.15
C ASN A 85 7.83 -0.76 17.66
N ASP A 86 7.89 0.52 17.34
CA ASP A 86 7.80 1.03 15.98
C ASP A 86 9.14 1.66 15.58
N ALA A 87 10.26 1.19 16.16
CA ALA A 87 11.59 1.74 15.97
C ALA A 87 11.97 1.97 14.49
N PRO A 88 11.62 1.10 13.52
CA PRO A 88 11.86 1.37 12.10
C PRO A 88 11.23 2.68 11.60
N LEU A 89 10.10 3.11 12.15
CA LEU A 89 9.43 4.37 11.80
C LEU A 89 10.12 5.59 12.42
N TYR A 90 10.62 5.47 13.65
CA TYR A 90 11.38 6.54 14.30
C TYR A 90 12.78 6.72 13.71
N ARG A 91 13.34 5.66 13.12
CA ARG A 91 14.63 5.67 12.39
C ARG A 91 14.49 5.96 10.90
N ARG A 92 13.30 6.38 10.44
CA ARG A 92 13.06 6.76 9.04
C ARG A 92 14.03 7.86 8.56
N ARG A 93 14.19 7.96 7.25
CA ARG A 93 14.97 9.06 6.64
C ARG A 93 14.33 10.41 6.95
N LYS A 94 15.16 11.44 7.07
CA LYS A 94 14.73 12.81 7.39
C LYS A 94 13.92 13.49 6.28
N ASP A 95 13.98 12.98 5.06
CA ASP A 95 13.23 13.50 3.91
C ASP A 95 11.81 12.91 3.79
N THR A 96 11.41 12.06 4.73
CA THR A 96 10.08 11.44 4.75
C THR A 96 9.04 12.35 5.38
N THR A 97 7.80 12.23 4.93
CA THR A 97 6.62 12.86 5.53
C THR A 97 5.75 11.78 6.15
N ILE A 98 5.48 11.87 7.45
CA ILE A 98 4.55 11.00 8.16
C ILE A 98 3.28 11.76 8.49
N ILE A 99 2.14 11.20 8.08
CA ILE A 99 0.82 11.62 8.54
C ILE A 99 0.38 10.67 9.65
N SER A 100 -0.02 11.20 10.80
CA SER A 100 -0.65 10.39 11.86
C SER A 100 -2.16 10.56 11.90
N ASP A 101 -2.89 9.47 11.72
CA ASP A 101 -4.34 9.39 11.97
C ASP A 101 -4.60 9.23 13.47
N SER A 102 -5.60 9.93 13.99
CA SER A 102 -5.98 9.97 15.41
C SER A 102 -6.69 8.71 15.89
N GLY A 103 -7.19 7.87 14.98
CA GLY A 103 -7.83 6.60 15.30
C GLY A 103 -9.35 6.67 15.43
N GLY A 104 -10.00 7.72 14.91
CA GLY A 104 -11.47 7.83 14.88
C GLY A 104 -12.16 6.64 14.20
N PHE A 105 -11.46 5.90 13.33
CA PHE A 105 -11.95 4.65 12.77
C PHE A 105 -12.27 3.57 13.81
N GLN A 106 -11.58 3.55 14.96
CA GLN A 106 -11.88 2.61 16.06
C GLN A 106 -13.23 2.91 16.70
N VAL A 107 -13.63 4.19 16.75
CA VAL A 107 -14.97 4.59 17.18
C VAL A 107 -16.01 4.08 16.19
N TYR A 108 -15.76 4.24 14.89
CA TYR A 108 -16.65 3.70 13.85
C TYR A 108 -16.78 2.16 13.88
N GLN A 109 -15.72 1.44 14.29
CA GLN A 109 -15.77 -0.01 14.47
C GLN A 109 -16.42 -0.46 15.79
N GLY A 110 -16.80 0.47 16.68
CA GLY A 110 -17.34 0.13 18.00
C GLY A 110 -16.29 -0.38 18.99
N ILE A 111 -15.00 -0.23 18.67
CA ILE A 111 -13.90 -0.67 19.54
C ILE A 111 -13.69 0.33 20.68
N TRP A 112 -13.88 1.62 20.41
CA TRP A 112 -13.89 2.67 21.42
C TRP A 112 -15.22 3.40 21.40
N THR A 113 -15.78 3.67 22.56
CA THR A 113 -16.84 4.66 22.72
C THR A 113 -16.29 6.08 22.50
N PRO A 114 -17.12 7.08 22.17
CA PRO A 114 -16.68 8.47 22.10
C PRO A 114 -16.02 8.99 23.39
N ASP A 115 -16.51 8.56 24.55
CA ASP A 115 -15.96 8.93 25.86
C ASP A 115 -14.56 8.34 26.08
N GLU A 116 -14.37 7.05 25.79
CA GLU A 116 -13.04 6.41 25.86
C GLU A 116 -12.06 7.06 24.89
N TYR A 117 -12.51 7.37 23.68
CA TYR A 117 -11.70 8.05 22.67
C TYR A 117 -11.31 9.45 23.14
N HIS A 118 -12.25 10.23 23.68
CA HIS A 118 -11.96 11.51 24.31
C HIS A 118 -10.97 11.35 25.47
N GLY A 119 -11.13 10.32 26.31
CA GLY A 119 -10.23 10.00 27.42
C GLY A 119 -8.77 9.80 27.00
N LYS A 120 -8.55 9.28 25.77
CA LYS A 120 -7.22 9.03 25.20
C LYS A 120 -6.55 10.25 24.55
N ARG A 121 -7.22 11.41 24.49
CA ARG A 121 -6.75 12.59 23.74
C ARG A 121 -5.33 13.06 24.08
N ALA A 122 -4.93 12.97 25.35
CA ALA A 122 -3.60 13.37 25.78
C ALA A 122 -2.52 12.39 25.28
N GLU A 123 -2.79 11.09 25.35
CA GLU A 123 -1.89 10.05 24.84
C GLU A 123 -1.78 10.11 23.32
N ILE A 124 -2.91 10.25 22.61
CA ILE A 124 -2.94 10.37 21.16
C ILE A 124 -2.16 11.60 20.71
N LEU A 125 -2.41 12.78 21.30
CA LEU A 125 -1.68 14.00 20.93
C LEU A 125 -0.17 13.86 21.17
N ALA A 126 0.23 13.37 22.34
CA ALA A 126 1.65 13.19 22.67
C ALA A 126 2.33 12.20 21.71
N TRP A 127 1.63 11.14 21.33
CA TRP A 127 2.11 10.16 20.35
C TRP A 127 2.22 10.76 18.94
N GLN A 128 1.18 11.45 18.45
CA GLN A 128 1.18 12.11 17.14
C GLN A 128 2.35 13.10 17.05
N GLU A 129 2.51 13.98 18.05
CA GLU A 129 3.60 14.96 18.13
C GLU A 129 5.01 14.35 18.20
N ALA A 130 5.13 13.10 18.66
CA ALA A 130 6.42 12.41 18.74
C ALA A 130 6.81 11.75 17.42
N ILE A 131 5.84 11.29 16.63
CA ILE A 131 6.10 10.45 15.44
C ILE A 131 5.93 11.18 14.11
N SER A 132 4.97 12.09 14.00
CA SER A 132 4.49 12.60 12.71
C SER A 132 4.91 14.03 12.41
N ASP A 133 4.91 14.36 11.13
CA ASP A 133 5.10 15.73 10.63
C ASP A 133 3.74 16.46 10.53
N ILE A 134 2.68 15.67 10.34
CA ILE A 134 1.30 16.11 10.18
C ILE A 134 0.40 15.16 10.98
N ALA A 135 -0.41 15.72 11.87
CA ALA A 135 -1.41 15.01 12.65
C ALA A 135 -2.81 15.33 12.13
N ILE A 136 -3.71 14.35 12.19
CA ILE A 136 -5.14 14.52 11.93
C ILE A 136 -5.85 14.68 13.28
N ALA A 137 -6.70 15.70 13.40
CA ALA A 137 -7.43 15.97 14.63
C ALA A 137 -8.39 14.81 14.99
N MET A 138 -8.77 14.73 16.26
CA MET A 138 -9.63 13.66 16.77
C MET A 138 -11.11 13.94 16.50
N ASP A 139 -11.60 13.58 15.31
CA ASP A 139 -13.03 13.61 15.00
C ASP A 139 -13.74 12.31 15.38
N VAL A 140 -15.04 12.41 15.65
CA VAL A 140 -15.94 11.26 15.75
C VAL A 140 -16.66 11.13 14.40
N PRO A 141 -16.40 10.06 13.62
CA PRO A 141 -16.95 9.95 12.28
C PRO A 141 -18.48 9.92 12.26
N THR A 142 -19.10 10.71 11.38
CA THR A 142 -20.56 10.70 11.21
C THR A 142 -21.10 9.38 10.66
N GLY A 143 -20.25 8.60 9.99
CA GLY A 143 -20.62 7.24 9.56
C GLY A 143 -20.97 6.29 10.72
N SER A 144 -20.67 6.67 11.96
CA SER A 144 -21.06 5.91 13.15
C SER A 144 -22.55 6.04 13.50
N VAL A 145 -23.23 7.09 13.01
CA VAL A 145 -24.65 7.32 13.27
C VAL A 145 -25.47 6.15 12.72
N HIS A 146 -26.20 5.47 13.61
CA HIS A 146 -26.99 4.27 13.30
C HIS A 146 -26.16 3.08 12.77
N SER A 147 -24.87 3.02 13.07
CA SER A 147 -24.03 1.86 12.77
C SER A 147 -24.27 0.77 13.81
N ASP A 148 -24.55 -0.47 13.37
CA ASP A 148 -24.69 -1.63 14.27
C ASP A 148 -23.41 -1.91 15.09
N LYS A 149 -22.27 -1.38 14.64
CA LYS A 149 -20.98 -1.54 15.33
C LYS A 149 -20.79 -0.50 16.43
N ALA A 150 -21.15 0.76 16.13
CA ALA A 150 -21.00 1.89 17.03
C ALA A 150 -22.37 2.30 17.57
N ASP A 151 -23.04 1.36 18.25
CA ASP A 151 -24.44 1.47 18.69
C ASP A 151 -24.68 2.53 19.77
N CYS A 152 -23.61 3.14 20.29
CA CYS A 152 -23.64 4.20 21.29
C CYS A 152 -23.67 5.62 20.70
N ILE A 153 -23.83 5.79 19.37
CA ILE A 153 -23.88 7.09 18.70
C ILE A 153 -25.18 7.21 17.91
N ASP A 154 -26.06 8.11 18.35
CA ASP A 154 -27.44 8.18 17.86
C ASP A 154 -27.67 9.29 16.83
N SER A 155 -26.77 10.27 16.72
CA SER A 155 -27.03 11.48 15.91
C SER A 155 -25.78 12.16 15.35
N PHE A 156 -25.99 12.93 14.29
CA PHE A 156 -24.99 13.81 13.70
C PHE A 156 -24.47 14.84 14.73
N GLU A 157 -25.38 15.41 15.52
CA GLU A 157 -25.07 16.40 16.56
C GLU A 157 -24.18 15.82 17.66
N GLU A 158 -24.35 14.55 18.00
CA GLU A 158 -23.50 13.86 18.96
C GLU A 158 -22.07 13.69 18.43
N CYS A 159 -21.90 13.20 17.19
CA CYS A 159 -20.59 13.16 16.52
C CYS A 159 -19.91 14.54 16.52
N LEU A 160 -20.66 15.58 16.17
CA LEU A 160 -20.16 16.95 16.13
C LEU A 160 -19.79 17.47 17.53
N THR A 161 -20.57 17.14 18.55
CA THR A 161 -20.31 17.54 19.94
C THR A 161 -19.01 16.93 20.44
N TRP A 162 -18.84 15.61 20.29
CA TRP A 162 -17.61 14.94 20.68
C TRP A 162 -16.38 15.45 19.91
N THR A 163 -16.55 15.67 18.60
CA THR A 163 -15.50 16.28 17.78
C THR A 163 -15.10 17.65 18.30
N LYS A 164 -16.06 18.53 18.63
CA LYS A 164 -15.77 19.85 19.20
C LYS A 164 -15.08 19.78 20.55
N LEU A 165 -15.50 18.87 21.43
CA LEU A 165 -14.84 18.64 22.73
C LEU A 165 -13.37 18.23 22.54
N ASN A 166 -13.11 17.36 21.57
CA ASN A 166 -11.74 16.99 21.21
C ASN A 166 -10.96 18.18 20.62
N CYS A 167 -11.51 18.90 19.64
CA CYS A 167 -10.85 20.03 19.00
C CYS A 167 -10.59 21.19 19.99
N ASP A 168 -11.53 21.50 20.88
CA ASP A 168 -11.38 22.49 21.95
C ASP A 168 -10.21 22.15 22.87
N TRP A 169 -10.03 20.86 23.19
CA TRP A 169 -8.91 20.41 24.00
C TRP A 169 -7.60 20.42 23.19
N LEU A 170 -7.58 19.86 21.97
CA LEU A 170 -6.39 19.78 21.12
C LEU A 170 -5.80 21.16 20.82
N ILE A 171 -6.63 22.13 20.45
CA ILE A 171 -6.16 23.48 20.11
C ILE A 171 -5.52 24.21 21.30
N GLN A 172 -5.89 23.84 22.54
CA GLN A 172 -5.32 24.42 23.75
C GLN A 172 -4.03 23.72 24.21
N ASN A 173 -3.81 22.47 23.81
CA ASN A 173 -2.77 21.61 24.37
C ASN A 173 -1.68 21.19 23.36
N ARG A 174 -1.92 21.34 22.05
CA ARG A 174 -0.92 21.00 21.02
C ARG A 174 0.29 21.91 21.05
N ASP A 175 1.40 21.39 20.56
CA ASP A 175 2.62 22.11 20.21
C ASP A 175 2.72 22.23 18.68
N PRO A 176 2.43 23.42 18.11
CA PRO A 176 2.43 23.62 16.66
C PRO A 176 3.83 23.52 16.04
N SER A 177 4.90 23.52 16.85
CA SER A 177 6.27 23.34 16.36
C SER A 177 6.64 21.88 16.08
N LYS A 178 5.87 20.92 16.61
CA LYS A 178 6.14 19.48 16.46
C LYS A 178 5.44 18.87 15.25
N ALA A 179 4.16 19.18 15.06
CA ALA A 179 3.37 18.68 13.94
C ALA A 179 2.30 19.70 13.50
N ARG A 180 2.06 19.75 12.19
CA ARG A 180 0.87 20.43 11.64
C ARG A 180 -0.37 19.65 12.06
N MET A 181 -1.50 20.30 12.28
CA MET A 181 -2.75 19.61 12.64
C MET A 181 -3.81 19.83 11.57
N LEU A 182 -4.40 18.77 11.02
CA LEU A 182 -5.49 18.85 10.04
C LEU A 182 -6.84 18.74 10.75
N ASN A 183 -7.74 19.70 10.48
CA ASN A 183 -9.13 19.60 10.89
C ASN A 183 -9.88 18.60 10.00
N VAL A 184 -10.92 17.92 10.49
CA VAL A 184 -11.56 16.82 9.73
C VAL A 184 -12.97 17.19 9.28
N MET A 185 -13.20 17.10 7.97
CA MET A 185 -14.50 17.21 7.35
C MET A 185 -15.23 15.86 7.42
N GLN A 186 -16.44 15.89 7.98
CA GLN A 186 -17.39 14.78 7.99
C GLN A 186 -18.76 15.25 7.45
N GLY A 187 -19.73 14.35 7.41
CA GLY A 187 -21.10 14.62 6.97
C GLY A 187 -21.86 13.33 6.70
N LEU A 188 -23.19 13.38 6.68
CA LEU A 188 -24.05 12.28 6.23
C LEU A 188 -24.57 12.51 4.80
N SER A 189 -24.57 13.77 4.36
CA SER A 189 -25.03 14.22 3.05
C SER A 189 -24.13 15.37 2.53
N VAL A 190 -24.28 15.77 1.26
CA VAL A 190 -23.50 16.92 0.72
C VAL A 190 -23.98 18.22 1.38
N ASP A 191 -25.30 18.46 1.35
CA ASP A 191 -25.98 19.66 1.84
C ASP A 191 -27.03 19.26 2.89
N GLY A 192 -27.53 20.24 3.63
CA GLY A 192 -28.56 20.01 4.66
C GLY A 192 -28.00 20.12 6.08
N PRO A 193 -28.86 19.96 7.10
CA PRO A 193 -28.47 20.15 8.50
C PRO A 193 -27.42 19.13 9.00
N ASP A 194 -27.38 17.94 8.40
CA ASP A 194 -26.42 16.86 8.67
C ASP A 194 -25.34 16.73 7.57
N GLY A 195 -25.27 17.73 6.69
CA GLY A 195 -24.40 17.71 5.52
C GLY A 195 -22.97 18.18 5.80
N ALA A 196 -22.07 17.90 4.85
CA ALA A 196 -20.66 18.29 4.95
C ALA A 196 -20.46 19.81 5.09
N LEU A 197 -21.31 20.61 4.45
CA LEU A 197 -21.26 22.07 4.59
C LEU A 197 -21.72 22.55 5.98
N ALA A 198 -22.72 21.90 6.59
CA ALA A 198 -23.14 22.22 7.96
C ALA A 198 -22.05 21.84 8.97
N TRP A 199 -21.42 20.68 8.77
CA TRP A 199 -20.24 20.28 9.56
C TRP A 199 -19.12 21.31 9.45
N TYR A 200 -18.72 21.69 8.23
CA TYR A 200 -17.70 22.70 7.99
C TYR A 200 -17.98 24.01 8.73
N GLU A 201 -19.19 24.56 8.60
CA GLU A 201 -19.57 25.80 9.27
C GLU A 201 -19.40 25.70 10.80
N ALA A 202 -19.64 24.52 11.37
CA ALA A 202 -19.53 24.28 12.79
C ALA A 202 -18.07 24.13 13.29
N ILE A 203 -17.12 23.75 12.44
CA ILE A 203 -15.73 23.45 12.85
C ILE A 203 -14.67 24.38 12.24
N LYS A 204 -14.99 25.18 11.22
CA LYS A 204 -14.01 26.04 10.53
C LYS A 204 -13.30 27.04 11.43
N GLY A 205 -13.93 27.42 12.55
CA GLY A 205 -13.35 28.31 13.55
C GLY A 205 -12.10 27.78 14.25
N TYR A 206 -11.78 26.47 14.17
CA TYR A 206 -10.52 25.92 14.67
C TYR A 206 -9.33 26.23 13.76
N CYS A 207 -9.58 26.63 12.51
CA CYS A 207 -8.56 27.02 11.53
C CYS A 207 -8.33 28.55 11.50
N ASP A 208 -9.04 29.32 12.32
CA ASP A 208 -8.94 30.78 12.35
C ASP A 208 -7.71 31.26 13.14
N ARG A 209 -6.68 31.70 12.42
CA ARG A 209 -5.47 32.30 13.00
C ARG A 209 -5.70 33.62 13.70
N GLY A 210 -6.71 34.40 13.31
CA GLY A 210 -7.09 35.62 14.02
C GLY A 210 -7.59 35.32 15.43
N LYS A 211 -8.17 34.14 15.64
CA LYS A 211 -8.65 33.67 16.94
C LYS A 211 -7.58 32.91 17.73
N TRP A 212 -6.85 32.00 17.10
CA TRP A 212 -5.99 31.03 17.79
C TRP A 212 -4.48 31.24 17.57
N GLY A 213 -4.07 32.22 16.75
CA GLY A 213 -2.67 32.42 16.42
C GLY A 213 -2.03 31.17 15.81
N GLU A 214 -0.85 30.79 16.28
CA GLU A 214 -0.14 29.59 15.84
C GLU A 214 -0.82 28.28 16.25
N GLN A 215 -1.74 28.31 17.21
CA GLN A 215 -2.47 27.11 17.63
C GLN A 215 -3.54 26.67 16.64
N ALA A 216 -4.00 27.57 15.77
CA ALA A 216 -4.99 27.24 14.73
C ALA A 216 -4.55 25.99 13.95
N PHE A 217 -5.49 25.12 13.63
CA PHE A 217 -5.21 23.96 12.76
C PHE A 217 -4.68 24.45 11.39
N ASP A 218 -3.91 23.62 10.70
CA ASP A 218 -3.01 23.97 9.59
C ASP A 218 -3.41 23.32 8.24
N GLY A 219 -4.52 22.60 8.22
CA GLY A 219 -5.08 22.06 6.99
C GLY A 219 -6.37 21.30 7.22
N TRP A 220 -6.74 20.50 6.23
CA TRP A 220 -8.01 19.78 6.21
C TRP A 220 -7.81 18.32 5.85
N ALA A 221 -8.53 17.43 6.51
CA ALA A 221 -8.73 16.05 6.11
C ALA A 221 -10.21 15.85 5.75
N PHE A 222 -10.51 14.95 4.83
CA PHE A 222 -11.87 14.55 4.49
C PHE A 222 -12.06 13.08 4.87
N GLY A 223 -13.08 12.82 5.69
CA GLY A 223 -13.45 11.48 6.16
C GLY A 223 -14.90 11.11 5.81
N GLY A 224 -15.24 9.84 6.05
CA GLY A 224 -16.63 9.35 5.95
C GLY A 224 -17.26 9.55 4.57
N MET A 225 -18.49 10.06 4.54
CA MET A 225 -19.19 10.37 3.29
C MET A 225 -18.51 11.52 2.53
N ALA A 226 -17.93 12.49 3.25
CA ALA A 226 -17.39 13.71 2.66
C ALA A 226 -16.23 13.45 1.69
N VAL A 227 -15.43 12.41 1.91
CA VAL A 227 -14.37 11.99 0.99
C VAL A 227 -14.88 11.07 -0.14
N ARG A 228 -15.97 10.33 0.08
CA ARG A 228 -16.57 9.42 -0.93
C ARG A 228 -17.41 10.14 -1.98
N ASN A 229 -17.67 11.43 -1.80
CA ASN A 229 -18.53 12.21 -2.67
C ASN A 229 -17.75 13.39 -3.28
N ARG A 230 -17.44 13.33 -4.58
CA ARG A 230 -16.71 14.40 -5.30
C ARG A 230 -17.42 15.76 -5.19
N SER A 231 -18.75 15.80 -5.16
CA SER A 231 -19.51 17.04 -4.96
C SER A 231 -19.29 17.61 -3.56
N ALA A 232 -19.29 16.76 -2.52
CA ALA A 232 -18.96 17.20 -1.15
C ALA A 232 -17.55 17.79 -1.07
N ILE A 233 -16.54 17.13 -1.66
CA ILE A 233 -15.16 17.63 -1.71
C ILE A 233 -15.12 19.00 -2.39
N LEU A 234 -15.60 19.09 -3.63
CA LEU A 234 -15.45 20.29 -4.45
C LEU A 234 -16.23 21.47 -3.88
N ARG A 235 -17.45 21.26 -3.38
CA ARG A 235 -18.24 22.33 -2.75
C ARG A 235 -17.65 22.80 -1.43
N SER A 236 -17.14 21.88 -0.61
CA SER A 236 -16.45 22.24 0.63
C SER A 236 -15.21 23.09 0.34
N ILE A 237 -14.40 22.69 -0.64
CA ILE A 237 -13.22 23.45 -1.06
C ILE A 237 -13.60 24.81 -1.63
N ALA A 238 -14.60 24.90 -2.51
CA ALA A 238 -15.11 26.17 -3.03
C ALA A 238 -15.58 27.10 -1.90
N ARG A 239 -16.24 26.55 -0.88
CA ARG A 239 -16.67 27.30 0.30
C ARG A 239 -15.47 27.76 1.15
N MET A 240 -14.48 26.90 1.37
CA MET A 240 -13.24 27.25 2.08
C MET A 240 -12.46 28.37 1.38
N LEU A 241 -12.41 28.36 0.04
CA LEU A 241 -11.80 29.42 -0.76
C LEU A 241 -12.56 30.74 -0.60
N ARG A 242 -13.89 30.71 -0.68
CA ARG A 242 -14.74 31.90 -0.52
C ARG A 242 -14.64 32.52 0.87
N ASP A 243 -14.56 31.68 1.89
CA ASP A 243 -14.42 32.12 3.29
C ASP A 243 -12.99 32.61 3.59
N GLY A 244 -12.04 32.44 2.67
CA GLY A 244 -10.62 32.82 2.84
C GLY A 244 -9.83 31.88 3.76
N VAL A 245 -10.44 30.77 4.19
CA VAL A 245 -9.76 29.72 4.96
C VAL A 245 -8.67 29.06 4.10
N LEU A 246 -9.01 28.72 2.86
CA LEU A 246 -8.03 28.44 1.82
C LEU A 246 -7.77 29.74 1.07
N GLY A 247 -6.56 30.27 1.16
CA GLY A 247 -6.21 31.50 0.44
C GLY A 247 -4.69 31.70 0.37
N PRO A 248 -4.20 32.58 -0.51
CA PRO A 248 -2.76 32.83 -0.67
C PRO A 248 -2.05 33.22 0.63
N ASP A 249 -2.75 33.83 1.58
CA ASP A 249 -2.18 34.25 2.87
C ASP A 249 -2.50 33.29 4.03
N SER A 250 -3.24 32.20 3.78
CA SER A 250 -3.58 31.24 4.84
C SER A 250 -2.43 30.27 5.16
N ASN A 251 -2.46 29.60 6.31
CA ASN A 251 -1.54 28.51 6.63
C ASN A 251 -2.04 27.14 6.18
N GLN A 252 -3.25 27.09 5.64
CA GLN A 252 -3.94 25.89 5.22
C GLN A 252 -3.34 25.43 3.89
N ARG A 253 -2.29 24.60 3.96
CA ARG A 253 -1.51 24.16 2.78
C ARG A 253 -1.61 22.69 2.45
N TRP A 254 -2.45 21.99 3.19
CA TRP A 254 -2.58 20.56 3.10
C TRP A 254 -4.05 20.14 3.12
N VAL A 255 -4.43 19.32 2.14
CA VAL A 255 -5.69 18.59 2.11
C VAL A 255 -5.40 17.10 2.05
N HIS A 256 -5.98 16.32 2.96
CA HIS A 256 -5.82 14.87 3.03
C HIS A 256 -7.15 14.15 2.83
N MET A 257 -7.16 13.07 2.06
CA MET A 257 -8.34 12.29 1.72
C MET A 257 -8.24 10.91 2.38
N LEU A 258 -9.03 10.68 3.43
CA LEU A 258 -8.91 9.48 4.25
C LEU A 258 -9.45 8.23 3.56
N GLY A 259 -8.62 7.20 3.46
CA GLY A 259 -9.00 5.83 3.12
C GLY A 259 -9.51 5.60 1.69
N ILE A 260 -9.18 6.47 0.73
CA ILE A 260 -9.59 6.35 -0.68
C ILE A 260 -8.39 6.56 -1.60
N THR A 261 -8.03 5.51 -2.35
CA THR A 261 -6.78 5.49 -3.12
C THR A 261 -6.81 4.44 -4.25
N GLY A 262 -7.85 4.47 -5.08
CA GLY A 262 -7.80 3.85 -6.41
C GLY A 262 -7.11 4.77 -7.43
N PRO A 263 -6.67 4.26 -8.60
CA PRO A 263 -6.05 5.09 -9.63
C PRO A 263 -6.93 6.27 -10.08
N GLU A 264 -8.24 6.06 -10.21
CA GLU A 264 -9.20 7.12 -10.54
C GLU A 264 -9.28 8.22 -9.47
N ASP A 265 -9.20 7.84 -8.19
CA ASP A 265 -9.24 8.79 -7.09
C ASP A 265 -7.95 9.61 -7.02
N VAL A 266 -6.79 8.95 -7.18
CA VAL A 266 -5.48 9.62 -7.22
C VAL A 266 -5.40 10.57 -8.42
N ALA A 267 -5.96 10.19 -9.57
CA ALA A 267 -6.10 11.07 -10.73
C ALA A 267 -6.96 12.30 -10.41
N PHE A 268 -8.14 12.11 -9.82
CA PHE A 268 -9.01 13.20 -9.42
C PHE A 268 -8.33 14.15 -8.41
N PHE A 269 -7.68 13.62 -7.37
CA PHE A 269 -6.96 14.41 -6.37
C PHE A 269 -5.76 15.14 -6.97
N THR A 270 -5.09 14.54 -7.95
CA THR A 270 -3.99 15.19 -8.69
C THR A 270 -4.50 16.38 -9.51
N LEU A 271 -5.61 16.22 -10.22
CA LEU A 271 -6.24 17.32 -10.97
C LEU A 271 -6.72 18.43 -10.05
N LEU A 272 -7.30 18.08 -8.90
CA LEU A 272 -7.69 19.02 -7.85
C LEU A 272 -6.47 19.75 -7.26
N GLN A 273 -5.37 19.06 -6.99
CA GLN A 273 -4.11 19.68 -6.55
C GLN A 273 -3.63 20.72 -7.57
N ARG A 274 -3.56 20.34 -8.85
CA ARG A 274 -3.13 21.24 -9.92
C ARG A 274 -4.03 22.48 -10.01
N ALA A 275 -5.35 22.29 -9.89
CA ALA A 275 -6.31 23.39 -9.86
C ALA A 275 -6.07 24.33 -8.65
N LEU A 276 -5.88 23.77 -7.46
CA LEU A 276 -5.67 24.53 -6.23
C LEU A 276 -4.32 25.28 -6.22
N ARG A 277 -3.24 24.66 -6.71
CA ARG A 277 -1.94 25.33 -6.87
C ARG A 277 -2.07 26.58 -7.76
N LYS A 278 -2.85 26.51 -8.84
CA LYS A 278 -3.17 27.66 -9.72
C LYS A 278 -3.98 28.73 -8.99
N VAL A 279 -5.09 28.34 -8.35
CA VAL A 279 -5.99 29.26 -7.64
C VAL A 279 -5.27 29.99 -6.50
N LEU A 280 -4.48 29.26 -5.71
CA LEU A 280 -3.78 29.76 -4.54
C LEU A 280 -2.44 30.44 -4.89
N LYS A 281 -1.93 30.23 -6.11
CA LYS A 281 -0.59 30.63 -6.56
C LYS A 281 0.49 30.08 -5.63
N ASP A 282 0.35 28.80 -5.27
CA ASP A 282 1.23 28.10 -4.34
C ASP A 282 1.53 26.71 -4.87
N ASP A 283 2.70 26.55 -5.50
CA ASP A 283 3.17 25.26 -6.02
C ASP A 283 3.46 24.23 -4.91
N GLY A 284 3.58 24.67 -3.66
CA GLY A 284 3.76 23.82 -2.48
C GLY A 284 2.45 23.27 -1.89
N PHE A 285 1.28 23.75 -2.35
CA PHE A 285 0.00 23.23 -1.87
C PHE A 285 -0.11 21.74 -2.19
N THR A 286 -0.46 20.94 -1.18
CA THR A 286 -0.45 19.48 -1.28
C THR A 286 -1.84 18.91 -1.04
N VAL A 287 -2.30 18.09 -2.00
CA VAL A 287 -3.39 17.14 -1.80
C VAL A 287 -2.78 15.76 -1.63
N SER A 288 -3.29 15.01 -0.68
CA SER A 288 -2.81 13.67 -0.36
C SER A 288 -3.94 12.73 -0.03
N CYS A 289 -3.67 11.43 -0.03
CA CYS A 289 -4.61 10.37 0.28
C CYS A 289 -3.88 9.17 0.89
N ASP A 290 -4.57 8.30 1.60
CA ASP A 290 -3.96 7.12 2.23
C ASP A 290 -4.65 5.79 1.88
N ALA A 291 -3.89 4.71 2.05
CA ALA A 291 -4.31 3.36 1.72
C ALA A 291 -3.84 2.36 2.76
N SER A 292 -4.77 1.65 3.39
CA SER A 292 -4.38 0.49 4.22
C SER A 292 -4.10 -0.76 3.39
N ASN A 293 -4.69 -0.87 2.20
CA ASN A 293 -4.70 -2.10 1.39
C ASN A 293 -3.32 -2.71 1.13
N PRO A 294 -2.25 -1.93 0.88
CA PRO A 294 -0.93 -2.52 0.60
C PRO A 294 -0.42 -3.40 1.74
N ASN A 295 -0.82 -3.09 2.98
CA ASN A 295 -0.44 -3.84 4.17
C ASN A 295 -1.56 -4.74 4.70
N SER A 296 -2.80 -4.22 4.73
CA SER A 296 -3.92 -4.86 5.43
C SER A 296 -4.51 -6.06 4.67
N GLU A 297 -4.47 -6.04 3.33
CA GLU A 297 -4.96 -7.17 2.52
C GLU A 297 -4.10 -8.42 2.73
N MET A 298 -2.80 -8.27 2.98
CA MET A 298 -1.93 -9.40 3.30
C MET A 298 -2.29 -10.04 4.65
N GLY A 299 -2.48 -9.22 5.69
CA GLY A 299 -2.81 -9.73 7.02
C GLY A 299 -4.23 -10.31 7.12
N LYS A 300 -5.21 -9.71 6.40
CA LYS A 300 -6.63 -10.07 6.53
C LYS A 300 -7.10 -11.09 5.51
N ARG A 301 -6.63 -10.97 4.27
CA ARG A 301 -7.13 -11.75 3.12
C ARG A 301 -6.06 -12.56 2.44
N ARG A 302 -4.79 -12.45 2.86
CA ARG A 302 -3.63 -13.06 2.22
C ARG A 302 -3.56 -12.65 0.75
N GLN A 303 -3.74 -11.36 0.51
CA GLN A 303 -3.71 -10.77 -0.82
C GLN A 303 -2.71 -9.61 -0.88
N TYR A 304 -1.91 -9.54 -1.95
CA TYR A 304 -0.93 -8.48 -2.19
C TYR A 304 -1.07 -7.94 -3.61
N TYR A 305 -0.64 -6.70 -3.81
CA TYR A 305 -0.47 -6.16 -5.16
C TYR A 305 0.73 -6.81 -5.84
N ALA A 306 0.52 -7.32 -7.04
CA ALA A 306 1.57 -7.93 -7.83
C ALA A 306 1.30 -7.81 -9.35
N GLU A 307 2.39 -7.61 -10.09
CA GLU A 307 2.41 -7.63 -11.55
C GLU A 307 2.01 -9.01 -12.10
N GLY A 308 1.33 -9.03 -13.24
CA GLY A 308 0.99 -10.27 -13.93
C GLY A 308 0.47 -10.00 -15.33
N ALA A 309 -0.07 -11.02 -16.00
CA ALA A 309 -0.47 -10.90 -17.41
C ALA A 309 -1.51 -9.80 -17.70
N GLN A 310 -2.25 -9.35 -16.69
CA GLN A 310 -3.27 -8.30 -16.80
C GLN A 310 -2.87 -7.00 -16.10
N GLY A 311 -1.57 -6.76 -15.91
CA GLY A 311 -1.07 -5.65 -15.13
C GLY A 311 -1.04 -5.93 -13.63
N ILE A 312 -0.66 -4.90 -12.87
CA ILE A 312 -0.64 -4.92 -11.41
C ILE A 312 -2.08 -4.98 -10.86
N LYS A 313 -2.35 -6.02 -10.07
CA LYS A 313 -3.64 -6.22 -9.39
C LYS A 313 -3.43 -6.81 -8.01
N LEU A 314 -4.49 -6.76 -7.19
CA LEU A 314 -4.55 -7.49 -5.94
C LEU A 314 -4.71 -9.00 -6.23
N ARG A 315 -3.78 -9.82 -5.73
CA ARG A 315 -3.70 -11.27 -5.99
C ARG A 315 -3.61 -12.04 -4.69
N LYS A 316 -4.16 -13.25 -4.64
CA LYS A 316 -4.00 -14.16 -3.49
C LYS A 316 -2.55 -14.65 -3.42
N ALA A 317 -1.95 -14.61 -2.24
CA ALA A 317 -0.69 -15.29 -1.95
C ALA A 317 -0.83 -16.79 -2.22
N LEU A 318 0.19 -17.38 -2.83
CA LEU A 318 0.16 -18.78 -3.24
C LEU A 318 0.23 -19.68 -1.99
N GLU A 319 -0.73 -20.59 -1.85
CA GLU A 319 -0.75 -21.58 -0.77
C GLU A 319 0.09 -22.79 -1.21
N MET A 320 1.22 -23.05 -0.55
CA MET A 320 2.17 -24.12 -0.94
C MET A 320 1.77 -25.55 -0.53
N GLU A 321 0.67 -25.76 0.22
CA GLU A 321 0.15 -27.13 0.44
C GLU A 321 -0.16 -27.88 -0.89
N PHE A 322 -0.22 -27.15 -2.01
CA PHE A 322 -0.36 -27.69 -3.35
C PHE A 322 0.88 -28.43 -3.89
N PHE A 323 2.08 -28.13 -3.40
CA PHE A 323 3.32 -28.81 -3.80
C PHE A 323 3.73 -29.95 -2.86
N ASP A 324 3.14 -29.98 -1.66
CA ASP A 324 3.41 -30.95 -0.59
C ASP A 324 2.47 -32.17 -0.65
N TYR A 325 2.06 -32.59 -1.87
CA TYR A 325 1.30 -33.82 -2.04
C TYR A 325 2.18 -35.04 -1.76
N HIS A 326 2.25 -35.45 -0.49
CA HIS A 326 2.87 -36.70 -0.04
C HIS A 326 1.97 -37.94 -0.25
N GLY A 327 0.91 -37.81 -1.05
CA GLY A 327 -0.12 -38.84 -1.26
C GLY A 327 0.23 -39.88 -2.32
N GLY A 328 1.32 -40.61 -2.17
CA GLY A 328 1.67 -41.79 -2.98
C GLY A 328 2.31 -41.49 -4.35
N ASP A 329 3.46 -42.12 -4.60
CA ASP A 329 4.23 -42.31 -5.85
C ASP A 329 4.31 -41.18 -6.91
N ALA A 330 3.78 -39.97 -6.67
CA ALA A 330 3.86 -38.84 -7.59
C ALA A 330 5.08 -37.96 -7.25
N PRO A 331 5.95 -37.64 -8.23
CA PRO A 331 7.10 -36.75 -8.01
C PRO A 331 6.68 -35.33 -7.65
N ASP A 332 7.50 -34.60 -6.87
CA ASP A 332 7.34 -33.15 -6.66
C ASP A 332 7.33 -32.41 -8.02
N LEU A 333 6.72 -31.22 -8.10
CA LEU A 333 6.60 -30.48 -9.38
C LEU A 333 7.98 -30.22 -10.03
N ALA A 334 9.02 -29.98 -9.24
CA ALA A 334 10.38 -29.78 -9.77
C ALA A 334 10.93 -31.08 -10.38
N GLN A 335 10.64 -32.24 -9.80
CA GLN A 335 10.95 -33.54 -10.37
C GLN A 335 10.10 -33.82 -11.62
N TYR A 336 8.82 -33.41 -11.63
CA TYR A 336 7.95 -33.53 -12.80
C TYR A 336 8.44 -32.67 -13.98
N VAL A 337 8.90 -31.45 -13.72
CA VAL A 337 9.53 -30.58 -14.73
C VAL A 337 10.86 -31.17 -15.20
N ARG A 338 11.70 -31.68 -14.29
CA ARG A 338 12.96 -32.37 -14.63
C ARG A 338 12.73 -33.63 -15.48
N ASP A 339 11.75 -34.46 -15.12
CA ASP A 339 11.42 -35.69 -15.83
C ASP A 339 10.80 -35.38 -17.20
N TRP A 340 9.98 -34.34 -17.32
CA TRP A 340 9.43 -33.90 -18.61
C TRP A 340 10.53 -33.45 -19.58
N VAL A 341 11.46 -32.64 -19.10
CA VAL A 341 12.65 -32.19 -19.84
C VAL A 341 13.51 -33.38 -20.26
N GLY A 342 13.72 -34.37 -19.39
CA GLY A 342 14.46 -35.59 -19.70
C GLY A 342 13.74 -36.53 -20.70
N MET A 343 12.41 -36.50 -20.76
CA MET A 343 11.62 -37.33 -21.67
C MET A 343 11.43 -36.72 -23.07
N HIS A 344 11.68 -35.42 -23.24
CA HIS A 344 11.56 -34.71 -24.52
C HIS A 344 12.80 -33.86 -24.83
N PRO A 345 13.99 -34.48 -24.98
CA PRO A 345 15.22 -33.75 -25.28
C PRO A 345 15.10 -32.94 -26.59
N ASP A 346 14.29 -33.40 -27.54
CA ASP A 346 14.05 -32.74 -28.83
C ASP A 346 13.16 -31.49 -28.70
N ALA A 347 12.33 -31.37 -27.65
CA ALA A 347 11.55 -30.15 -27.39
C ALA A 347 12.44 -28.97 -26.96
N LEU A 348 13.69 -29.27 -26.56
CA LEU A 348 14.78 -28.34 -26.27
C LEU A 348 15.79 -28.22 -27.42
N THR A 349 15.63 -28.97 -28.51
CA THR A 349 16.30 -28.65 -29.79
C THR A 349 15.61 -27.46 -30.46
N PHE A 350 15.49 -26.36 -29.72
CA PHE A 350 15.34 -25.03 -30.29
C PHE A 350 16.70 -24.66 -30.87
N ASP A 351 16.76 -24.62 -32.20
CA ASP A 351 17.92 -24.17 -32.97
C ASP A 351 18.43 -22.83 -32.44
N ILE A 352 19.57 -22.87 -31.73
CA ILE A 352 20.28 -21.69 -31.22
C ILE A 352 20.64 -20.73 -32.38
N GLY A 353 20.82 -21.24 -33.60
CA GLY A 353 21.01 -20.45 -34.81
C GLY A 353 19.80 -19.59 -35.17
N TRP A 354 18.57 -20.08 -34.94
CA TRP A 354 17.35 -19.30 -35.14
C TRP A 354 17.26 -18.14 -34.14
N PHE A 355 17.64 -18.36 -32.88
CA PHE A 355 17.66 -17.33 -31.84
C PHE A 355 18.69 -16.23 -32.14
N ARG A 356 19.90 -16.62 -32.56
CA ARG A 356 20.98 -15.71 -32.99
C ARG A 356 20.56 -14.81 -34.16
N ASP A 357 19.85 -15.39 -35.13
CA ASP A 357 19.54 -14.70 -36.38
C ASP A 357 18.26 -13.84 -36.31
N HIS A 358 17.36 -14.07 -35.33
CA HIS A 358 16.05 -13.36 -35.24
C HIS A 358 15.87 -12.44 -34.01
N MET A 359 16.65 -12.61 -32.94
CA MET A 359 16.45 -11.81 -31.72
C MET A 359 17.37 -10.58 -31.63
N GLY A 360 18.44 -10.46 -32.44
CA GLY A 360 19.33 -9.29 -32.43
C GLY A 360 19.97 -8.99 -31.05
N LEU A 361 19.92 -9.95 -30.14
CA LEU A 361 20.44 -9.86 -28.78
C LEU A 361 21.77 -10.60 -28.76
N LEU A 362 22.87 -9.88 -28.99
CA LEU A 362 24.22 -10.21 -28.52
C LEU A 362 25.14 -9.02 -28.86
N ASP A 363 25.22 -8.06 -27.93
CA ASP A 363 26.41 -7.21 -27.74
C ASP A 363 26.94 -7.42 -26.29
N TRP A 364 26.63 -8.59 -25.70
CA TRP A 364 27.26 -9.08 -24.48
C TRP A 364 28.42 -9.97 -24.90
N ASP A 365 29.64 -9.46 -24.75
CA ASP A 365 30.91 -10.16 -25.00
C ASP A 365 31.01 -11.41 -24.09
N PHE A 366 30.40 -12.52 -24.50
CA PHE A 366 30.66 -13.84 -23.94
C PHE A 366 31.74 -14.52 -24.81
N ASP A 367 32.94 -14.67 -24.25
CA ASP A 367 34.05 -15.37 -24.90
C ASP A 367 33.75 -16.87 -25.03
N LEU A 368 33.14 -17.24 -26.15
CA LEU A 368 32.81 -18.61 -26.54
C LEU A 368 34.03 -19.38 -27.09
N SER A 369 35.26 -18.84 -27.03
CA SER A 369 36.45 -19.54 -27.53
C SER A 369 36.84 -20.79 -26.72
N ARG A 370 36.16 -21.05 -25.59
CA ARG A 370 36.33 -22.27 -24.79
C ARG A 370 35.36 -23.42 -25.12
N CYS A 371 34.38 -23.22 -26.01
CA CYS A 371 33.29 -24.19 -26.24
C CYS A 371 33.23 -24.75 -27.67
N ALA A 372 34.33 -24.75 -28.42
CA ALA A 372 34.30 -24.90 -29.88
C ALA A 372 34.79 -26.25 -30.44
N GLU A 373 34.79 -27.37 -29.71
CA GLU A 373 35.27 -28.64 -30.28
C GLU A 373 34.30 -29.82 -30.31
N ASP A 374 33.10 -29.75 -29.73
CA ASP A 374 32.09 -30.81 -29.89
C ASP A 374 30.68 -30.21 -30.09
N ASP A 375 30.02 -30.58 -31.19
CA ASP A 375 28.70 -30.10 -31.65
C ASP A 375 27.50 -30.60 -30.81
N GLU A 376 27.68 -30.88 -29.52
CA GLU A 376 26.59 -31.18 -28.59
C GLU A 376 26.73 -30.33 -27.32
N ILE A 377 25.87 -29.32 -27.19
CA ILE A 377 25.71 -28.59 -25.92
C ILE A 377 24.79 -29.44 -25.03
N GLU A 378 25.38 -30.22 -24.13
CA GLU A 378 24.68 -30.67 -22.93
C GLU A 378 24.33 -29.42 -22.12
N ILE A 379 23.07 -28.99 -22.18
CA ILE A 379 22.53 -28.02 -21.23
C ILE A 379 22.41 -28.75 -19.89
N GLY A 380 23.51 -28.73 -19.13
CA GLY A 380 23.54 -29.24 -17.77
C GLY A 380 22.48 -28.54 -16.90
N ALA A 381 21.94 -29.27 -15.93
CA ALA A 381 20.90 -28.83 -14.99
C ALA A 381 21.21 -27.51 -14.24
N GLU A 382 22.44 -26.99 -14.34
CA GLU A 382 22.88 -25.70 -13.82
C GLU A 382 22.33 -24.50 -14.62
N PHE A 383 21.88 -24.68 -15.87
CA PHE A 383 21.44 -23.57 -16.74
C PHE A 383 20.01 -23.04 -16.45
N VAL A 384 19.18 -23.83 -15.76
CA VAL A 384 17.76 -23.51 -15.48
C VAL A 384 17.59 -22.74 -14.16
N GLN A 385 18.62 -22.66 -13.32
CA GLN A 385 18.51 -22.09 -11.98
C GLN A 385 18.59 -20.55 -11.91
N ASP A 386 19.15 -19.87 -12.92
CA ASP A 386 19.74 -18.54 -12.67
C ASP A 386 19.14 -17.35 -13.45
N SER A 387 18.01 -17.47 -14.14
CA SER A 387 17.40 -16.29 -14.80
C SER A 387 15.86 -16.28 -14.74
N PRO A 388 15.26 -15.31 -14.01
CA PRO A 388 13.83 -15.00 -14.11
C PRO A 388 13.39 -14.68 -15.54
N GLU A 389 14.25 -14.03 -16.34
CA GLU A 389 13.95 -13.70 -17.74
C GLU A 389 13.86 -14.96 -18.62
N PHE A 390 14.67 -15.99 -18.36
CA PHE A 390 14.60 -17.27 -19.07
C PHE A 390 13.28 -18.00 -18.82
N LEU A 391 12.84 -18.09 -17.56
CA LEU A 391 11.55 -18.72 -17.21
C LEU A 391 10.35 -17.95 -17.78
N LEU A 392 10.43 -16.61 -17.80
CA LEU A 392 9.41 -15.74 -18.41
C LEU A 392 9.34 -15.90 -19.93
N ALA A 393 10.50 -15.91 -20.61
CA ALA A 393 10.59 -16.08 -22.06
C ALA A 393 10.24 -17.51 -22.51
N ALA A 394 10.60 -18.52 -21.72
CA ALA A 394 10.22 -19.91 -21.95
C ALA A 394 8.71 -20.10 -21.79
N TYR A 395 8.08 -19.48 -20.78
CA TYR A 395 6.62 -19.55 -20.59
C TYR A 395 5.84 -18.82 -21.68
N ASP A 396 6.20 -17.58 -22.01
CA ASP A 396 5.49 -16.78 -23.03
C ASP A 396 5.48 -17.50 -24.40
N ARG A 397 6.43 -18.43 -24.65
CA ARG A 397 6.42 -19.31 -25.83
C ARG A 397 5.83 -20.71 -25.58
N LEU A 398 6.01 -21.33 -24.41
CA LEU A 398 5.44 -22.66 -24.08
C LEU A 398 3.91 -22.65 -24.05
N VAL A 399 3.28 -21.53 -23.68
CA VAL A 399 1.82 -21.36 -23.71
C VAL A 399 1.27 -21.27 -25.13
N GLU A 400 2.11 -20.89 -26.11
CA GLU A 400 1.76 -20.86 -27.54
C GLU A 400 2.00 -22.20 -28.25
N VAL A 401 2.65 -23.18 -27.62
CA VAL A 401 2.88 -24.52 -28.20
C VAL A 401 1.65 -25.42 -28.00
N PRO A 402 0.90 -25.78 -29.07
CA PRO A 402 -0.35 -26.55 -28.95
C PRO A 402 -0.17 -27.93 -28.31
N ASP A 403 1.02 -28.52 -28.46
CA ASP A 403 1.33 -29.86 -27.97
C ASP A 403 1.71 -29.89 -26.48
N PHE A 404 2.15 -28.78 -25.88
CA PHE A 404 2.43 -28.70 -24.44
C PHE A 404 1.12 -28.68 -23.63
N LYS A 405 0.13 -27.90 -24.09
CA LYS A 405 -1.24 -27.93 -23.54
C LYS A 405 -1.86 -29.32 -23.66
N THR A 406 -1.68 -29.98 -24.81
CA THR A 406 -2.23 -31.31 -25.05
C THR A 406 -1.52 -32.39 -24.22
N PHE A 407 -0.20 -32.32 -24.08
CA PHE A 407 0.61 -33.25 -23.29
C PHE A 407 0.35 -33.13 -21.77
N ALA A 408 0.25 -31.91 -21.24
CA ALA A 408 -0.12 -31.66 -19.84
C ALA A 408 -1.55 -32.17 -19.55
N VAL A 409 -2.48 -32.04 -20.50
CA VAL A 409 -3.85 -32.54 -20.40
C VAL A 409 -3.92 -34.08 -20.48
N GLU A 410 -3.12 -34.73 -21.33
CA GLU A 410 -3.17 -36.18 -21.53
C GLU A 410 -2.66 -37.01 -20.32
N ARG A 411 -1.63 -36.54 -19.59
CA ARG A 411 -1.11 -37.22 -18.39
C ARG A 411 -1.78 -36.81 -17.07
N LEU A 412 -2.44 -35.65 -17.02
CA LEU A 412 -3.17 -35.16 -15.83
C LEU A 412 -4.69 -35.30 -15.95
N ASN A 413 -5.16 -36.23 -16.80
CA ASN A 413 -6.55 -36.61 -17.06
C ASN A 413 -7.40 -37.01 -15.83
N ALA A 414 -6.89 -36.84 -14.60
CA ALA A 414 -7.68 -36.89 -13.38
C ALA A 414 -8.36 -35.54 -13.05
N HIS A 415 -7.76 -34.38 -13.39
CA HIS A 415 -8.27 -33.05 -12.97
C HIS A 415 -7.90 -31.88 -13.95
N PRO A 416 -8.64 -31.70 -15.07
CA PRO A 416 -8.30 -30.74 -16.14
C PRO A 416 -8.28 -29.25 -15.75
N GLY A 417 -9.08 -28.83 -14.76
CA GLY A 417 -9.12 -27.43 -14.29
C GLY A 417 -8.02 -27.06 -13.29
N PHE A 418 -7.23 -28.04 -12.84
CA PHE A 418 -6.22 -27.88 -11.79
C PHE A 418 -4.88 -27.38 -12.37
N THR A 419 -4.52 -27.81 -13.58
CA THR A 419 -3.21 -27.58 -14.18
C THR A 419 -3.00 -26.16 -14.71
N GLU A 420 -3.99 -25.62 -15.44
CA GLU A 420 -3.95 -24.24 -15.96
C GLU A 420 -3.87 -23.25 -14.79
N PHE A 421 -4.65 -23.51 -13.73
CA PHE A 421 -4.65 -22.70 -12.51
C PHE A 421 -3.30 -22.71 -11.77
N VAL A 422 -2.66 -23.86 -11.60
CA VAL A 422 -1.38 -23.96 -10.87
C VAL A 422 -0.23 -23.30 -11.65
N LEU A 423 -0.13 -23.54 -12.95
CA LEU A 423 0.91 -22.94 -13.80
C LEU A 423 0.78 -21.42 -13.86
N ASP A 424 -0.44 -20.90 -14.03
CA ASP A 424 -0.69 -19.46 -14.03
C ASP A 424 -0.26 -18.82 -12.70
N ARG A 425 -0.47 -19.50 -11.58
CA ARG A 425 -0.11 -18.99 -10.24
C ARG A 425 1.40 -18.98 -9.99
N VAL A 426 2.12 -19.99 -10.48
CA VAL A 426 3.59 -20.02 -10.44
C VAL A 426 4.18 -18.88 -11.25
N VAL A 427 3.65 -18.66 -12.45
CA VAL A 427 4.10 -17.58 -13.35
C VAL A 427 3.78 -16.22 -12.78
N GLU A 428 2.57 -16.01 -12.25
CA GLU A 428 2.20 -14.77 -11.58
C GLU A 428 3.14 -14.47 -10.42
N SER A 429 3.55 -15.48 -9.66
CA SER A 429 4.48 -15.29 -8.54
C SER A 429 5.91 -15.01 -9.00
N ALA A 430 6.38 -15.64 -10.08
CA ALA A 430 7.67 -15.35 -10.69
C ALA A 430 7.70 -13.92 -11.29
N LYS A 431 6.61 -13.50 -11.95
CA LYS A 431 6.43 -12.12 -12.43
C LYS A 431 6.43 -11.13 -11.26
N ALA A 432 5.75 -11.46 -10.16
CA ALA A 432 5.73 -10.62 -8.96
C ALA A 432 7.12 -10.39 -8.39
N LEU A 433 7.95 -11.44 -8.28
CA LEU A 433 9.34 -11.31 -7.84
C LEU A 433 10.17 -10.50 -8.85
N GLY A 434 10.18 -10.92 -10.13
CA GLY A 434 11.07 -10.39 -11.17
C GLY A 434 10.79 -8.93 -11.55
N THR A 435 9.65 -8.37 -11.13
CA THR A 435 9.29 -6.97 -11.38
C THR A 435 9.29 -6.11 -10.12
N SER A 436 9.71 -6.68 -8.99
CA SER A 436 9.85 -5.99 -7.71
C SER A 436 11.32 -5.70 -7.39
N ALA A 437 11.55 -4.81 -6.43
CA ALA A 437 12.85 -4.50 -5.87
C ALA A 437 13.58 -5.71 -5.25
N LEU A 438 12.89 -6.83 -5.05
CA LEU A 438 13.49 -8.07 -4.54
C LEU A 438 14.20 -8.90 -5.62
N ALA A 439 13.99 -8.63 -6.91
CA ALA A 439 14.53 -9.42 -8.01
C ALA A 439 16.06 -9.57 -7.95
N GLU A 440 16.77 -8.51 -7.56
CA GLU A 440 18.24 -8.51 -7.46
C GLU A 440 18.76 -9.17 -6.17
N HIS A 441 17.87 -9.43 -5.21
CA HIS A 441 18.23 -9.90 -3.87
C HIS A 441 17.81 -11.34 -3.59
N LEU A 442 16.81 -11.85 -4.31
CA LEU A 442 16.30 -13.20 -4.16
C LEU A 442 16.32 -13.95 -5.48
N THR A 443 16.96 -15.11 -5.48
CA THR A 443 16.72 -16.10 -6.53
C THR A 443 15.27 -16.57 -6.45
N THR A 444 14.72 -17.02 -7.57
CA THR A 444 13.38 -17.63 -7.61
C THR A 444 13.26 -18.76 -6.58
N GLU A 445 14.28 -19.62 -6.46
CA GLU A 445 14.32 -20.69 -5.46
C GLU A 445 14.24 -20.17 -4.01
N ASN A 446 15.02 -19.14 -3.67
CA ASN A 446 14.99 -18.56 -2.33
C ASN A 446 13.70 -17.81 -2.04
N TYR A 447 13.13 -17.13 -3.05
CA TYR A 447 11.82 -16.53 -2.94
C TYR A 447 10.76 -17.59 -2.61
N TRP A 448 10.74 -18.73 -3.31
CA TRP A 448 9.81 -19.83 -3.03
C TRP A 448 9.94 -20.38 -1.61
N LYS A 449 11.18 -20.58 -1.13
CA LYS A 449 11.46 -21.00 0.27
C LYS A 449 11.02 -19.97 1.32
N LEU A 450 10.97 -18.69 0.95
CA LEU A 450 10.56 -17.62 1.85
C LEU A 450 9.04 -17.44 1.91
N VAL A 451 8.35 -17.67 0.78
CA VAL A 451 6.90 -17.52 0.68
C VAL A 451 6.13 -18.78 1.11
N GLU A 452 6.82 -19.82 1.60
CA GLU A 452 6.18 -21.01 2.16
C GLU A 452 5.27 -20.67 3.36
N MET A 453 4.15 -21.38 3.46
CA MET A 453 3.28 -21.33 4.65
C MET A 453 3.85 -22.23 5.75
N ARG A 454 3.59 -21.91 7.02
CA ARG A 454 3.99 -22.79 8.12
C ARG A 454 3.33 -24.17 7.94
N SER A 455 4.12 -25.26 7.90
CA SER A 455 3.56 -26.61 7.99
C SER A 455 2.76 -26.79 9.30
N PRO A 456 1.64 -27.53 9.30
CA PRO A 456 0.95 -27.88 10.54
C PRO A 456 1.91 -28.59 11.48
N LYS A 457 2.12 -28.05 12.70
CA LYS A 457 2.78 -28.84 13.75
C LYS A 457 1.92 -30.05 14.06
N SER A 458 2.47 -31.26 13.89
CA SER A 458 1.85 -32.48 14.37
C SER A 458 1.64 -32.39 15.89
N SER A 459 0.39 -32.54 16.31
CA SER A 459 -0.16 -32.60 17.67
C SER A 459 0.80 -32.82 18.85
N ALA A 460 0.63 -32.03 19.92
CA ALA A 460 0.35 -32.46 21.31
C ALA A 460 0.93 -31.47 22.35
N ALA A 461 0.14 -30.46 22.75
CA ALA A 461 0.06 -29.90 24.11
C ALA A 461 -0.67 -28.54 24.07
N ALA A 462 -1.92 -28.52 24.52
CA ALA A 462 -2.66 -27.32 24.92
C ALA A 462 -3.49 -27.74 26.15
N ALA A 463 -3.74 -26.94 27.19
CA ALA A 463 -3.74 -25.50 27.29
C ALA A 463 -3.62 -25.09 28.78
N THR A 464 -3.12 -23.89 29.04
CA THR A 464 -3.57 -23.05 30.16
C THR A 464 -3.60 -21.59 29.71
N ASP A 465 -4.64 -20.91 30.20
CA ASP A 465 -5.22 -19.61 29.80
C ASP A 465 -4.33 -18.36 29.84
N ASP A 466 -4.91 -17.33 29.19
CA ASP A 466 -4.82 -15.88 29.39
C ASP A 466 -3.53 -15.18 28.94
N ASP A 467 -3.51 -14.68 27.69
CA ASP A 467 -3.16 -13.30 27.35
C ASP A 467 -3.29 -13.02 25.83
N ALA A 468 -3.48 -11.74 25.50
CA ALA A 468 -3.82 -11.16 24.20
C ALA A 468 -3.09 -11.70 22.96
N ASP A 469 -3.83 -12.01 21.88
CA ASP A 469 -3.35 -12.11 20.49
C ASP A 469 -1.96 -12.78 20.29
N GLU A 470 -1.58 -13.71 21.17
CA GLU A 470 -0.32 -14.42 21.05
C GLU A 470 -0.43 -15.52 19.98
N ASP A 471 0.65 -15.61 19.21
CA ASP A 471 0.98 -16.61 18.19
C ASP A 471 0.76 -18.03 18.72
N ASP A 472 -0.49 -18.53 18.69
CA ASP A 472 -0.85 -19.84 19.25
C ASP A 472 -0.21 -21.03 18.51
N GLY A 473 0.54 -20.80 17.43
CA GLY A 473 1.30 -21.83 16.72
C GLY A 473 0.46 -23.00 16.16
N THR A 474 -0.87 -22.91 16.17
CA THR A 474 -1.78 -24.02 15.83
C THR A 474 -2.53 -23.83 14.51
N ARG A 475 -2.34 -22.70 13.83
CA ARG A 475 -2.96 -22.39 12.54
C ARG A 475 -2.03 -22.71 11.35
N PRO A 476 -2.23 -23.83 10.63
CA PRO A 476 -1.41 -24.24 9.48
C PRO A 476 -1.57 -23.34 8.24
N ASP A 477 -2.48 -22.37 8.27
CA ASP A 477 -2.86 -21.51 7.16
C ASP A 477 -2.19 -20.11 7.17
N ARG A 478 -1.21 -19.90 8.05
CA ARG A 478 -0.48 -18.62 8.19
C ARG A 478 0.87 -18.64 7.46
N LEU A 479 1.14 -17.57 6.72
CA LEU A 479 2.47 -17.26 6.17
C LEU A 479 3.51 -17.29 7.29
N THR A 480 4.74 -17.72 6.96
CA THR A 480 5.87 -17.48 7.85
C THR A 480 6.04 -15.96 8.07
N PRO A 481 6.65 -15.53 9.19
CA PRO A 481 7.01 -14.13 9.40
C PRO A 481 7.73 -13.50 8.20
N MET A 482 8.67 -14.22 7.59
CA MET A 482 9.37 -13.75 6.39
C MET A 482 8.47 -13.71 5.16
N GLY A 483 7.63 -14.72 4.93
CA GLY A 483 6.68 -14.71 3.83
C GLY A 483 5.70 -13.54 3.91
N TYR A 484 5.30 -13.15 5.13
CA TYR A 484 4.52 -11.92 5.34
C TYR A 484 5.33 -10.67 4.98
N ILE A 485 6.56 -10.54 5.48
CA ILE A 485 7.42 -9.37 5.20
C ILE A 485 7.67 -9.20 3.70
N VAL A 486 8.04 -10.29 3.00
CA VAL A 486 8.34 -10.31 1.56
C VAL A 486 7.12 -9.89 0.75
N HIS A 487 5.97 -10.54 0.94
CA HIS A 487 4.75 -10.19 0.21
C HIS A 487 4.28 -8.77 0.53
N THR A 488 4.38 -8.32 1.78
CA THR A 488 4.04 -6.94 2.14
C THR A 488 4.97 -5.94 1.47
N CYS A 489 6.28 -6.22 1.37
CA CYS A 489 7.24 -5.38 0.66
C CYS A 489 6.88 -5.26 -0.83
N ILE A 490 6.62 -6.38 -1.52
CA ILE A 490 6.17 -6.40 -2.92
C ILE A 490 4.87 -5.61 -3.06
N SER A 491 3.90 -5.88 -2.17
CA SER A 491 2.60 -5.21 -2.18
C SER A 491 2.72 -3.69 -2.09
N GLN A 492 3.58 -3.18 -1.20
CA GLN A 492 3.79 -1.75 -1.02
C GLN A 492 4.36 -1.09 -2.27
N GLU A 493 5.36 -1.69 -2.88
CA GLU A 493 5.99 -1.19 -4.12
C GLU A 493 5.01 -1.22 -5.29
N MET A 494 4.42 -2.39 -5.55
CA MET A 494 3.49 -2.61 -6.65
C MET A 494 2.26 -1.73 -6.53
N TYR A 495 1.81 -1.46 -5.30
CA TYR A 495 0.71 -0.54 -5.07
C TYR A 495 1.03 0.90 -5.49
N LEU A 496 2.23 1.40 -5.22
CA LEU A 496 2.64 2.73 -5.66
C LEU A 496 2.61 2.82 -7.19
N ARG A 497 3.15 1.80 -7.87
CA ARG A 497 3.10 1.71 -9.33
C ARG A 497 1.66 1.64 -9.85
N TYR A 498 0.85 0.73 -9.32
CA TYR A 498 -0.57 0.59 -9.67
C TYR A 498 -1.34 1.91 -9.57
N THR A 499 -1.15 2.62 -8.46
CA THR A 499 -1.85 3.88 -8.22
C THR A 499 -1.36 5.01 -9.10
N TYR A 500 -0.05 5.24 -9.21
CA TYR A 500 0.49 6.35 -9.97
C TYR A 500 0.46 6.14 -11.48
N GLU A 501 0.86 4.96 -11.97
CA GLU A 501 0.80 4.63 -13.41
C GLU A 501 -0.66 4.63 -13.89
N GLY A 502 -1.57 4.04 -13.12
CA GLY A 502 -2.99 4.09 -13.41
C GLY A 502 -3.56 5.51 -13.36
N ALA A 503 -3.17 6.32 -12.37
CA ALA A 503 -3.62 7.71 -12.28
C ALA A 503 -3.11 8.56 -13.46
N ALA A 504 -1.89 8.32 -13.92
CA ALA A 504 -1.35 8.98 -15.11
C ALA A 504 -2.22 8.69 -16.33
N ALA A 505 -2.54 7.41 -16.57
CA ALA A 505 -3.42 6.99 -17.66
C ALA A 505 -4.85 7.57 -17.54
N GLU A 506 -5.39 7.70 -16.32
CA GLU A 506 -6.69 8.35 -16.11
C GLU A 506 -6.65 9.85 -16.39
N ILE A 507 -5.60 10.56 -15.98
CA ILE A 507 -5.45 12.01 -16.22
C ILE A 507 -5.39 12.32 -17.71
N GLU A 508 -4.73 11.50 -18.51
CA GLU A 508 -4.61 11.69 -19.96
C GLU A 508 -5.97 11.73 -20.69
N LYS A 509 -7.01 11.11 -20.11
CA LYS A 509 -8.37 11.12 -20.66
C LYS A 509 -9.07 12.47 -20.50
N TRP A 510 -8.55 13.35 -19.63
CA TRP A 510 -9.20 14.61 -19.25
C TRP A 510 -8.28 15.83 -19.42
N PRO A 511 -7.80 16.11 -20.65
CA PRO A 511 -6.92 17.25 -20.90
C PRO A 511 -7.64 18.56 -20.57
N GLY A 512 -6.99 19.44 -19.81
CA GLY A 512 -7.55 20.74 -19.42
C GLY A 512 -8.50 20.74 -18.22
N LEU A 513 -8.91 19.57 -17.70
CA LEU A 513 -9.85 19.51 -16.58
C LEU A 513 -9.33 20.23 -15.31
N ALA A 514 -8.01 20.26 -15.09
CA ALA A 514 -7.43 21.03 -13.99
C ALA A 514 -7.64 22.55 -14.14
N ASP A 515 -7.62 23.08 -15.36
CA ASP A 515 -7.91 24.49 -15.63
C ASP A 515 -9.40 24.80 -15.45
N GLU A 516 -10.26 23.93 -15.99
CA GLU A 516 -11.72 24.05 -15.82
C GLU A 516 -12.13 23.97 -14.34
N LEU A 517 -11.51 23.07 -13.56
CA LEU A 517 -11.66 23.00 -12.12
C LEU A 517 -11.24 24.29 -11.43
N ALA A 518 -10.07 24.84 -11.79
CA ALA A 518 -9.57 26.08 -11.21
C ALA A 518 -10.55 27.24 -11.45
N GLU A 519 -11.03 27.40 -12.69
CA GLU A 519 -12.01 28.42 -13.06
C GLU A 519 -13.35 28.23 -12.34
N ALA A 520 -13.84 26.99 -12.25
CA ALA A 520 -15.10 26.69 -11.58
C ALA A 520 -15.05 27.00 -10.07
N LEU A 521 -13.96 26.61 -9.39
CA LEU A 521 -13.77 26.79 -7.95
C LEU A 521 -13.86 28.25 -7.50
N VAL A 522 -13.37 29.18 -8.33
CA VAL A 522 -13.35 30.63 -8.02
C VAL A 522 -14.44 31.43 -8.73
N SER A 523 -15.34 30.76 -9.46
CA SER A 523 -16.42 31.45 -10.18
C SER A 523 -17.43 32.09 -9.22
N GLU A 524 -18.28 32.99 -9.74
CA GLU A 524 -19.38 33.56 -8.96
C GLU A 524 -20.43 32.50 -8.55
N THR A 525 -20.53 31.40 -9.31
CA THR A 525 -21.48 30.30 -9.09
C THR A 525 -20.79 28.92 -9.10
N PRO A 526 -19.88 28.63 -8.14
CA PRO A 526 -19.09 27.40 -8.13
C PRO A 526 -19.95 26.15 -8.12
N ASP A 527 -21.02 26.10 -7.33
CA ASP A 527 -21.87 24.91 -7.23
C ASP A 527 -22.49 24.52 -8.59
N THR A 528 -22.93 25.52 -9.37
CA THR A 528 -23.47 25.32 -10.71
C THR A 528 -22.36 24.86 -11.67
N LYS A 529 -21.21 25.53 -11.68
CA LYS A 529 -20.10 25.19 -12.58
C LYS A 529 -19.49 23.81 -12.29
N LEU A 530 -19.27 23.49 -11.03
CA LEU A 530 -18.72 22.20 -10.60
C LEU A 530 -19.68 21.04 -10.92
N SER A 531 -20.99 21.26 -10.83
CA SER A 531 -21.99 20.24 -11.19
C SER A 531 -21.97 19.83 -12.67
N THR A 532 -21.41 20.67 -13.55
CA THR A 532 -21.30 20.37 -14.99
C THR A 532 -20.01 19.66 -15.39
N LEU A 533 -18.98 19.66 -14.52
CA LEU A 533 -17.67 19.08 -14.82
C LEU A 533 -17.60 17.57 -14.55
N PHE A 534 -18.46 17.07 -13.68
CA PHE A 534 -18.54 15.65 -13.34
C PHE A 534 -19.97 15.18 -13.58
N VAL A 535 -20.37 15.12 -14.85
CA VAL A 535 -21.56 14.37 -15.25
C VAL A 535 -21.19 12.88 -15.14
N PRO A 536 -22.00 12.04 -14.48
CA PRO A 536 -21.70 10.63 -14.25
C PRO A 536 -21.47 9.85 -15.54
#